data_AF-A0A947FI27-F1
#
_entry.id   AF-A0A947FI27-F1
#
_cell.length_a   1.000
_cell.length_b   1.000
_cell.length_c   1.000
_cell.angle_alpha   90.00
_cell.angle_beta   90.00
_cell.angle_gamma   90.00
#
_symmetry.space_group_name_H-M   'P 1'
#
loop_
_entity.id
_entity.type
_entity.pdbx_description
1 polymer ?
#
loop_
_entity_poly.entity_id
_entity_poly.type
_entity_poly.pdbx_seq_one_letter_code
_entity_poly.pdbx_strand_id
1 'polypeptide(L)' 'MTRSITILGATGSVGASTLDLVRRNPDEWRVEALT' A
#
# COMPACT_ATOMS: atom_id res chain seq x y z
N MET A 1 -15.61 -4.46 -1.76
CA MET A 1 -14.68 -5.59 -1.51
C MET A 1 -13.28 -5.02 -1.43
N THR A 2 -12.67 -5.04 -0.25
CA THR A 2 -11.33 -4.48 -0.01
C THR A 2 -10.27 -5.45 -0.55
N ARG A 3 -9.29 -4.94 -1.30
CA ARG A 3 -8.22 -5.74 -1.91
C ARG A 3 -7.02 -5.78 -0.97
N SER A 4 -6.41 -6.95 -0.79
CA SER A 4 -5.19 -7.10 -0.01
C SER A 4 -3.95 -6.87 -0.87
N ILE A 5 -2.92 -6.25 -0.28
CA ILE A 5 -1.65 -5.98 -0.95
C ILE A 5 -0.47 -6.09 0.03
N THR A 6 0.66 -6.61 -0.48
CA THR A 6 1.96 -6.63 0.21
C THR A 6 2.93 -5.76 -0.58
N ILE A 7 3.68 -4.88 0.10
CA ILE A 7 4.63 -3.97 -0.54
C ILE A 7 6.05 -4.34 -0.12
N LEU A 8 6.86 -4.78 -1.08
CA LEU A 8 8.28 -5.10 -0.89
C LEU A 8 9.13 -3.91 -1.35
N GLY A 9 9.75 -3.20 -0.41
CA GLY A 9 10.46 -1.94 -0.67
C GLY A 9 9.60 -0.71 -0.37
N ALA A 10 8.90 -0.71 0.76
CA ALA A 10 7.93 0.33 1.15
C ALA A 10 8.56 1.73 1.31
N THR A 11 9.87 1.80 1.53
CA THR A 11 10.64 3.05 1.67
C THR A 11 11.22 3.57 0.35
N GLY A 12 11.23 2.74 -0.69
CA GLY A 12 11.63 3.18 -2.04
C GLY A 12 10.61 4.13 -2.65
N SER A 13 11.00 4.82 -3.73
CA SER A 13 10.12 5.78 -4.42
C SER A 13 8.77 5.17 -4.81
N VAL A 14 8.79 3.93 -5.32
CA VAL A 14 7.59 3.18 -5.70
C VAL A 14 6.76 2.84 -4.45
N GLY A 15 7.35 2.22 -3.43
CA GLY A 15 6.62 1.82 -2.22
C GLY A 15 6.00 2.99 -1.48
N ALA A 16 6.72 4.10 -1.34
CA ALA A 16 6.21 5.33 -0.74
C ALA A 16 5.04 5.91 -1.55
N SER A 17 5.18 5.97 -2.88
CA SER A 17 4.11 6.45 -3.76
C SER A 17 2.89 5.52 -3.74
N THR A 18 3.08 4.20 -3.66
CA THR A 18 1.99 3.23 -3.49
C THR A 18 1.25 3.44 -2.17
N LEU A 19 1.99 3.66 -1.07
CA LEU A 19 1.38 3.94 0.23
C LEU A 19 0.56 5.22 0.23
N ASP A 20 0.96 6.24 -0.52
CA ASP A 20 0.17 7.46 -0.67
C ASP A 20 -1.16 7.20 -1.39
N LEU A 21 -1.19 6.33 -2.40
CA LEU A 21 -2.44 5.93 -3.06
C LEU A 21 -3.33 5.12 -2.12
N VAL A 22 -2.75 4.21 -1.33
CA VAL A 22 -3.49 3.42 -0.33
C VAL A 22 -4.11 4.34 0.73
N ARG A 23 -3.36 5.31 1.25
CA ARG A 23 -3.85 6.28 2.26
C ARG A 23 -5.02 7.12 1.74
N ARG A 24 -5.06 7.43 0.45
CA ARG A 24 -6.16 8.20 -0.17
C ARG A 24 -7.41 7.36 -0.40
N ASN A 25 -7.30 6.04 -0.45
CA ASN A 25 -8.40 5.11 -0.73
C ASN A 25 -8.42 3.96 0.31
N PRO A 26 -8.55 4.27 1.63
CA PRO A 26 -8.37 3.28 2.68
C PRO A 26 -9.45 2.18 2.68
N ASP A 27 -10.63 2.45 2.12
CA ASP A 27 -11.73 1.46 2.03
C ASP A 27 -11.50 0.42 0.93
N GLU A 28 -10.65 0.76 -0.07
CA GLU A 28 -10.35 -0.08 -1.21
C GLU A 28 -9.19 -1.04 -0.96
N TRP A 29 -8.27 -0.68 -0.05
CA TRP A 29 -7.00 -1.37 0.13
C TRP A 29 -6.72 -1.75 1.57
N ARG A 30 -6.24 -2.97 1.75
CA ARG A 30 -5.71 -3.48 3.01
C ARG A 30 -4.25 -3.90 2.82
N VAL A 31 -3.35 -3.23 3.54
CA VAL A 31 -1.93 -3.59 3.55
C VAL A 31 -1.74 -4.76 4.52
N GLU A 32 -1.30 -5.89 4.01
CA GLU A 32 -1.05 -7.08 4.84
C GLU A 32 0.39 -7.14 5.35
N ALA A 33 1.35 -6.64 4.57
CA ALA A 33 2.76 -6.62 4.96
C ALA A 33 3.56 -5.52 4.23
N LEU A 34 4.63 -5.05 4.87
CA LEU A 34 5.61 -4.10 4.36
C LEU A 34 7.03 -4.61 4.65
N THR A 35 7.97 -4.42 3.72
CA THR A 35 9.42 -4.57 3.95
C THR A 35 10.19 -3.37 3.43
#